data_AF-A0A657APC3-F1
#
_entry.id   AF-A0A657APC3-F1
#
_cell.length_a   1.000
_cell.length_b   1.000
_cell.length_c   1.000
_cell.angle_alpha   90.00
_cell.angle_beta   90.00
_cell.angle_gamma   90.00
#
_symmetry.space_group_name_H-M   'P 1'
#
loop_
_entity.id
_entity.type
_entity.pdbx_description
1 polymer ?
#
loop_
_entity_poly.entity_id
_entity_poly.type
_entity_poly.pdbx_seq_one_letter_code
_entity_poly.pdbx_strand_id
1 'polypeptide(L)' 'MAQVTSGELQKEFGRYRTIAHREAVLITNHGREDLVLLSAEEYHRLQELEERAFHISTLTEN' A
#
# COMPACT_ATOMS: atom_id res chain seq x y z
N MET A 1 1.63 -6.53 8.98
CA MET A 1 2.40 -5.78 7.96
C MET A 1 3.85 -6.20 8.08
N ALA A 2 4.39 -6.86 7.05
CA ALA A 2 5.82 -7.18 7.00
C ALA A 2 6.63 -5.92 6.66
N GLN A 3 7.81 -5.76 7.24
CA GLN A 3 8.75 -4.67 6.93
C GLN A 3 10.05 -5.26 6.38
N VAL A 4 10.51 -4.72 5.26
CA VAL A 4 11.66 -5.25 4.49
C VAL A 4 12.52 -4.11 3.99
N THR A 5 13.79 -4.39 3.72
CA THR A 5 14.63 -3.47 2.95
C THR A 5 14.43 -3.66 1.45
N SER A 6 14.78 -2.65 0.64
CA SER A 6 14.80 -2.77 -0.83
C SER A 6 15.68 -3.94 -1.30
N GLY A 7 16.79 -4.21 -0.60
CA GLY A 7 17.69 -5.32 -0.92
C GLY A 7 17.08 -6.70 -0.65
N GLU A 8 16.33 -6.86 0.45
CA GLU A 8 15.61 -8.10 0.75
C GLU A 8 14.44 -8.31 -0.23
N LEU A 9 13.72 -7.24 -0.57
CA LEU A 9 12.65 -7.30 -1.57
C LEU A 9 13.16 -7.81 -2.92
N GLN A 10 14.31 -7.30 -3.39
CA GLN A 10 14.92 -7.76 -4.64
C GLN A 10 15.31 -9.24 -4.59
N LYS A 11 15.91 -9.69 -3.47
CA LYS A 11 16.38 -11.07 -3.30
C LYS A 11 15.25 -12.08 -3.21
N GLU A 12 14.13 -11.70 -2.58
CA GLU A 12 13.02 -12.61 -2.26
C GLU A 12 11.68 -12.12 -2.82
N PHE A 13 11.70 -11.52 -4.01
CA PHE A 13 10.53 -10.87 -4.60
C PHE A 13 9.29 -11.77 -4.62
N GLY A 14 9.43 -13.04 -5.00
CA GLY A 14 8.31 -13.99 -5.04
C GLY A 14 7.63 -14.20 -3.68
N ARG A 15 8.42 -14.25 -2.59
CA ARG A 15 7.91 -14.39 -1.22
C ARG A 15 7.10 -13.16 -0.83
N TYR A 16 7.68 -11.98 -1.02
CA TYR A 16 7.03 -10.73 -0.64
C TYR A 16 5.84 -10.37 -1.52
N ARG A 17 5.85 -10.75 -2.81
CA ARG A 17 4.68 -10.68 -3.68
C ARG A 17 3.51 -11.51 -3.14
N THR A 18 3.77 -12.74 -2.69
CA THR A 18 2.73 -13.61 -2.10
C THR A 18 2.19 -13.03 -0.80
N ILE A 19 3.04 -12.41 0.03
CA ILE A 19 2.61 -11.70 1.25
C ILE A 19 1.77 -10.48 0.87
N ALA A 20 2.20 -9.68 -0.10
CA ALA A 20 1.50 -8.48 -0.59
C ALA A 20 0.09 -8.75 -1.13
N HIS A 21 -0.19 -9.97 -1.60
CA HIS A 21 -1.54 -10.40 -1.96
C HIS A 21 -2.48 -10.62 -0.77
N ARG A 22 -1.94 -10.70 0.46
CA ARG A 22 -2.70 -10.95 1.69
C ARG A 22 -2.65 -9.77 2.66
N GLU A 23 -1.53 -9.06 2.71
CA GLU A 23 -1.32 -7.91 3.58
C GLU A 23 -0.25 -6.98 3.02
N ALA A 24 -0.28 -5.70 3.42
CA ALA A 24 0.73 -4.73 3.03
C ALA A 24 2.15 -5.14 3.45
N VAL A 25 3.13 -4.79 2.62
CA VAL A 25 4.56 -4.92 2.92
C VAL A 25 5.21 -3.56 2.85
N LEU A 26 5.74 -3.09 3.98
CA LEU A 26 6.49 -1.84 4.08
C LEU A 26 7.93 -2.05 3.63
N ILE A 27 8.36 -1.26 2.66
CA ILE A 27 9.71 -1.25 2.12
C ILE A 27 10.44 -0.07 2.72
N THR A 28 11.63 -0.35 3.25
CA THR A 28 12.52 0.64 3.84
C THR A 28 13.79 0.83 3.04
N ASN A 29 14.28 2.06 3.07
CA ASN A 29 15.54 2.44 2.47
C ASN A 29 16.32 3.31 3.46
N HIS A 30 17.59 2.98 3.69
CA HIS A 30 18.44 3.64 4.70
C HIS A 30 17.78 3.82 6.08
N GLY A 31 16.97 2.83 6.51
CA GLY A 31 16.29 2.82 7.80
C GLY A 31 15.02 3.68 7.88
N ARG A 32 14.55 4.24 6.77
CA ARG A 32 13.29 5.01 6.69
C ARG A 32 12.25 4.26 5.88
N GLU A 33 10.98 4.46 6.24
CA GLU A 33 9.85 4.07 5.41
C GLU A 33 9.95 4.79 4.06
N ASP A 34 9.85 4.03 2.96
CA ASP A 34 10.05 4.54 1.60
C ASP A 34 8.82 4.24 0.73
N LEU A 35 8.47 2.95 0.61
CA LEU A 35 7.37 2.49 -0.23
C LEU A 35 6.55 1.41 0.47
N VAL A 36 5.34 1.15 -0.03
CA VAL A 36 4.51 0.00 0.37
C VAL A 36 4.20 -0.84 -0.86
N LEU A 37 4.43 -2.15 -0.77
CA LEU A 37 3.94 -3.11 -1.77
C LEU A 37 2.56 -3.60 -1.36
N LEU A 38 1.61 -3.44 -2.27
CA LEU A 38 0.23 -3.88 -2.15
C LEU A 38 -0.15 -4.74 -3.35
N SER A 39 -1.20 -5.55 -3.21
CA SER A 39 -1.90 -6.09 -4.37
C SER A 39 -2.52 -4.94 -5.17
N ALA A 40 -2.66 -5.12 -6.49
CA ALA A 40 -3.37 -4.16 -7.32
C ALA A 40 -4.83 -3.97 -6.86
N GLU A 41 -5.47 -5.05 -6.38
CA GLU A 41 -6.83 -5.02 -5.84
C GLU A 41 -6.95 -4.10 -4.62
N GLU A 42 -6.06 -4.24 -3.63
CA GLU A 42 -6.11 -3.35 -2.45
C GLU A 42 -5.72 -1.92 -2.80
N TYR A 43 -4.80 -1.71 -3.74
CA TYR A 43 -4.50 -0.37 -4.23
C TYR A 43 -5.75 0.31 -4.81
N HIS A 44 -6.50 -0.37 -5.69
CA HIS A 44 -7.73 0.19 -6.25
C HIS A 44 -8.82 0.40 -5.20
N ARG A 45 -9.00 -0.54 -4.27
CA ARG A 45 -9.95 -0.39 -3.16
C ARG A 45 -9.63 0.83 -2.30
N LEU A 46 -8.36 1.13 -2.07
CA LEU A 46 -7.93 2.33 -1.34
C LEU A 46 -8.22 3.61 -2.14
N GLN A 47 -7.97 3.62 -3.44
CA GLN A 47 -8.30 4.76 -4.31
C GLN A 47 -9.81 5.06 -4.28
N GLU A 48 -10.67 4.03 -4.37
CA GLU A 48 -12.12 4.20 -4.30
C GLU A 48 -12.58 4.76 -2.94
N LEU A 49 -11.91 4.37 -1.85
CA LEU A 49 -12.20 4.92 -0.52
C LEU A 49 -11.78 6.38 -0.40
N GLU A 50 -10.65 6.75 -0.99
CA GLU A 50 -10.18 8.15 -1.05
C GLU A 50 -11.13 9.01 -1.87
N GLU A 51 -11.56 8.55 -3.04
CA GLU A 51 -12.56 9.24 -3.87
C GLU A 51 -13.90 9.40 -3.13
N ARG A 52 -14.34 8.41 -2.38
CA ARG A 52 -15.58 8.49 -1.60
C ARG A 52 -15.47 9.39 -0.36
N ALA A 53 -14.26 9.68 0.11
CA ALA A 53 -14.01 10.54 1.24
C ALA A 53 -14.11 12.04 0.90
N PHE A 54 -14.99 12.41 -0.05
CA PHE A 54 -15.38 13.80 -0.30
C PHE A 54 -15.67 14.51 1.02
N HIS A 55 -14.97 15.61 1.22
CA HIS A 55 -15.03 16.44 2.43
C HIS A 55 -16.49 16.85 2.69
N ILE A 56 -16.91 16.91 3.96
CA ILE A 56 -18.29 17.30 4.34
C ILE A 56 -18.75 18.61 3.68
N SER A 57 -17.82 19.50 3.33
CA SER A 57 -18.08 20.74 2.59
C SER A 57 -18.63 20.56 1.16
N THR A 58 -18.55 19.34 0.61
CA THR A 58 -19.02 18.97 -0.73
C THR A 58 -20.43 18.35 -0.71
N LEU A 59 -21.00 18.08 0.47
CA LEU A 59 -22.33 17.49 0.65
C LEU A 59 -23.47 18.53 0.74
N THR A 60 -23.14 19.82 0.80
CA THR A 60 -24.13 20.90 0.75
C THR A 60 -24.45 21.24 -0.70
N GLU A 61 -25.46 20.56 -1.25
CA GLU A 61 -26.46 21.08 -2.20
C GLU A 61 -27.35 19.92 -2.66
N ASN A 62 -28.34 19.55 -1.85
CA ASN A 62 -29.60 18.91 -2.28
C ASN A 62 -30.73 19.42 -1.39
#